data_AF-A0AA48LXY2-F1
#
_entry.id   AF-A0AA48LXY2-F1
#
_cell.length_a   1.000
_cell.length_b   1.000
_cell.length_c   1.000
_cell.angle_alpha   90.00
_cell.angle_beta   90.00
_cell.angle_gamma   90.00
#
_symmetry.space_group_name_H-M   'P 1'
#
loop_
_entity.id
_entity.type
_entity.pdbx_description
1 polymer ?
#
loop_
_entity_poly.entity_id
_entity_poly.type
_entity_poly.pdbx_seq_one_letter_code
_entity_poly.pdbx_strand_id
1 'polypeptide(L)' 'MVGATLLYLPPYSPDFNPIENAFSKLKALLRKAAERTVEGLWSRIGELLKEFSPTECANFFAAAGYEPV' A
#
# COMPACT_ATOMS: atom_id res chain seq x y z
N MET A 1 -24.33 -8.15 -5.27
CA MET A 1 -23.25 -8.73 -4.44
C MET A 1 -21.93 -8.44 -5.13
N VAL A 2 -20.91 -8.01 -4.38
CA VAL A 2 -19.56 -7.80 -4.94
C VAL A 2 -18.92 -9.18 -5.09
N GLY A 3 -18.66 -9.62 -6.32
CA GLY A 3 -18.10 -10.95 -6.65
C GLY A 3 -16.63 -11.09 -6.25
N ALA A 4 -16.34 -11.05 -4.95
CA ALA A 4 -14.99 -11.17 -4.41
C ALA A 4 -14.65 -12.63 -4.06
N THR A 5 -13.37 -12.99 -4.23
CA THR A 5 -12.82 -14.30 -3.82
C THR A 5 -11.78 -14.08 -2.73
N LEU A 6 -11.75 -14.97 -1.73
CA LEU A 6 -10.74 -14.96 -0.67
C LEU A 6 -9.49 -15.72 -1.11
N LEU A 7 -8.32 -15.07 -1.01
CA LEU A 7 -7.02 -15.69 -1.25
C LEU A 7 -6.28 -15.84 0.09
N TYR A 8 -5.84 -17.06 0.40
CA TYR A 8 -5.08 -17.34 1.61
C TYR A 8 -3.59 -17.22 1.35
N LEU A 9 -2.89 -16.51 2.24
CA LEU A 9 -1.43 -16.41 2.21
C LEU A 9 -0.81 -17.45 3.15
N PRO A 10 0.32 -18.07 2.77
CA PRO A 10 1.09 -18.88 3.70
C PRO A 10 1.52 -18.05 4.92
N PRO A 11 1.62 -18.64 6.12
CA PRO A 11 2.09 -17.94 7.30
C PRO A 11 3.45 -17.26 7.08
N TYR A 12 3.64 -16.08 7.67
CA TYR A 12 4.90 -15.31 7.61
C TYR A 12 5.44 -15.04 6.20
N SER A 13 4.55 -14.90 5.20
CA SER A 13 4.93 -14.63 3.81
C SER A 13 4.56 -13.20 3.38
N PRO A 14 5.23 -12.17 3.94
CA PRO A 14 4.93 -10.77 3.60
C PRO A 14 5.20 -10.47 2.12
N ASP A 15 6.12 -11.21 1.48
CA ASP A 15 6.46 -11.04 0.07
C ASP A 15 5.29 -11.31 -0.88
N PHE A 16 4.30 -12.11 -0.45
CA PHE A 16 3.08 -12.40 -1.21
C PHE A 16 1.92 -11.44 -0.89
N ASN A 17 2.16 -10.41 -0.07
CA ASN A 17 1.14 -9.43 0.29
C ASN A 17 1.45 -8.09 -0.42
N PRO A 18 0.73 -7.73 -1.49
CA PRO A 18 1.06 -6.55 -2.32
C PRO A 18 0.99 -5.23 -1.54
N ILE A 19 0.27 -5.20 -0.41
CA ILE A 19 0.16 -4.03 0.45
C ILE A 19 1.49 -3.66 1.12
N GLU A 20 2.42 -4.61 1.31
CA GLU A 20 3.67 -4.38 2.04
C GLU A 20 4.58 -3.37 1.33
N ASN A 21 4.67 -3.44 0.00
CA ASN A 21 5.43 -2.47 -0.81
C ASN A 21 4.83 -1.06 -0.72
N ALA A 22 3.50 -0.96 -0.84
CA ALA A 22 2.79 0.30 -0.71
C ALA A 22 2.98 0.93 0.68
N PHE A 23 2.86 0.13 1.75
CA PHE A 23 3.05 0.58 3.12
C PHE A 23 4.51 0.95 3.42
N SER A 24 5.48 0.27 2.80
CA SER A 24 6.89 0.62 2.94
C SER A 24 7.17 2.01 2.37
N LYS A 25 6.68 2.33 1.17
CA LYS A 25 6.75 3.68 0.58
C LYS A 25 6.01 4.71 1.44
N LEU A 26 4.77 4.44 1.84
CA LEU A 26 3.97 5.37 2.64
C LEU A 26 4.66 5.69 3.98
N LYS A 27 5.17 4.68 4.69
CA LYS A 27 5.91 4.89 5.95
C LYS A 27 7.16 5.75 5.73
N ALA A 28 7.89 5.57 4.63
CA ALA A 28 9.05 6.40 4.32
C ALA A 28 8.66 7.87 4.11
N LEU A 29 7.60 8.14 3.36
CA LEU A 29 7.06 9.48 3.12
C LEU A 29 6.55 10.14 4.40
N LEU A 30 5.84 9.38 5.25
CA LEU A 30 5.34 9.86 6.54
C LEU A 30 6.46 10.21 7.52
N ARG A 31 7.51 9.37 7.59
CA ARG A 31 8.70 9.66 8.40
C ARG A 31 9.40 10.94 7.93
N LYS A 32 9.45 11.16 6.62
CA LYS A 32 9.99 12.39 6.03
C LYS A 32 9.13 13.62 6.35
N ALA A 33 7.80 13.48 6.36
CA ALA A 33 6.87 14.57 6.68
C ALA A 33 6.89 14.95 8.17
N ALA A 34 7.14 13.99 9.06
CA ALA A 34 7.35 14.21 10.49
C ALA A 34 6.21 14.92 11.24
N GLU A 35 4.96 14.72 10.81
CA GLU A 35 3.77 15.24 11.48
C GLU A 35 3.72 14.89 12.97
N ARG A 36 3.19 15.80 13.79
CA ARG A 36 3.17 15.69 15.26
C ARG A 36 1.77 15.66 15.87
N THR A 37 0.74 15.79 15.04
CA THR A 37 -0.66 15.69 15.46
C THR A 37 -1.36 14.58 14.69
N VAL A 38 -2.43 14.04 15.25
CA VAL A 38 -3.24 13.00 14.60
C VAL A 38 -3.94 13.58 13.38
N GLU A 39 -4.48 14.79 13.50
CA GLU A 39 -5.17 15.51 12.42
C GLU A 39 -4.22 15.86 11.27
N GLY A 40 -3.00 16.30 11.60
CA GLY A 40 -1.93 16.55 10.63
C GLY A 40 -1.51 15.27 9.92
N LEU A 41 -1.34 14.18 10.66
CA LEU A 41 -1.04 12.86 10.11
C LEU A 41 -2.13 12.40 9.12
N TRP A 42 -3.41 12.48 9.48
CA TRP A 42 -4.52 12.10 8.60
C TRP A 42 -4.55 12.92 7.31
N SER A 43 -4.44 14.24 7.44
CA SER A 43 -4.39 15.14 6.29
C SER A 43 -3.20 14.82 5.38
N ARG A 44 -2.04 14.56 5.97
CA ARG A 44 -0.82 14.22 5.25
C ARG A 44 -0.93 12.88 4.53
N ILE A 45 -1.53 11.86 5.15
CA ILE A 45 -1.80 10.57 4.48
C ILE A 45 -2.63 10.81 3.21
N GLY A 46 -3.70 11.59 3.28
CA GLY A 46 -4.55 11.90 2.12
C GLY A 46 -3.79 12.55 0.97
N GLU A 47 -2.89 13.48 1.26
CA GLU A 47 -2.04 14.11 0.24
C GLU A 47 -1.00 13.15 -0.35
N LEU A 48 -0.33 12.36 0.50
CA LEU A 48 0.69 11.41 0.06
C LEU A 48 0.11 10.29 -0.81
N LEU A 49 -1.14 9.88 -0.58
CA LEU A 49 -1.81 8.87 -1.40
C LEU A 49 -1.96 9.30 -2.86
N LYS A 50 -1.93 10.60 -3.16
CA LYS A 50 -1.92 11.13 -4.54
C LYS A 50 -0.59 10.88 -5.26
N GLU A 51 0.48 10.55 -4.53
CA GLU A 51 1.80 10.21 -5.10
C GLU A 51 1.89 8.75 -5.57
N PHE A 52 0.81 7.97 -5.45
CA PHE A 52 0.73 6.59 -5.91
C PHE A 52 0.01 6.52 -7.26
N SER A 53 0.78 6.22 -8.31
CA SER A 53 0.21 6.09 -9.65
C SER A 53 -0.47 4.73 -9.84
N PRO A 54 -1.47 4.61 -10.73
CA PRO A 54 -2.07 3.31 -11.06
C PRO A 54 -1.04 2.27 -11.52
N THR A 55 -0.08 2.68 -12.34
CA THR A 55 1.01 1.80 -12.81
C THR A 55 1.87 1.30 -11.67
N GLU A 56 2.23 2.17 -10.72
CA GLU A 56 3.00 1.77 -9.54
C GLU A 56 2.20 0.79 -8.66
N CYS A 57 0.90 1.03 -8.46
CA CYS A 57 0.03 0.11 -7.75
C CYS A 57 -0.01 -1.27 -8.43
N ALA A 58 -0.18 -1.32 -9.75
CA ALA A 58 -0.14 -2.56 -10.52
C ALA A 58 1.20 -3.31 -10.34
N ASN A 59 2.31 -2.58 -10.29
CA ASN A 59 3.63 -3.18 -10.04
C ASN A 59 3.76 -3.81 -8.64
N PHE A 60 3.06 -3.29 -7.62
CA PHE A 60 3.05 -3.93 -6.29
C PHE A 60 2.36 -5.30 -6.31
N PHE A 61 1.29 -5.44 -7.09
CA PHE A 61 0.62 -6.73 -7.32
C PHE A 61 1.52 -7.69 -8.09
N ALA A 62 2.12 -7.23 -9.19
CA ALA A 62 3.05 -8.04 -9.98
C ALA A 62 4.25 -8.53 -9.15
N ALA A 63 4.83 -7.66 -8.32
CA ALA A 63 5.93 -8.01 -7.42
C ALA A 63 5.57 -9.08 -6.38
N ALA A 64 4.29 -9.14 -5.97
CA ALA A 64 3.78 -10.14 -5.05
C ALA A 64 3.24 -11.41 -5.75
N GLY A 65 3.40 -11.51 -7.08
CA GLY A 65 3.03 -12.69 -7.87
C GLY A 65 1.60 -12.70 -8.41
N TYR A 66 0.90 -11.56 -8.39
CA TYR A 66 -0.46 -11.45 -8.93
C TYR A 66 -0.44 -10.79 -10.32
N GLU A 67 -1.27 -11.27 -11.23
CA GLU A 67 -1.55 -10.54 -12.47
C GLU A 67 -2.41 -9.31 -12.13
N PRO A 68 -1.91 -8.07 -12.34
CA PRO A 68 -2.73 -6.89 -12.13
C PRO A 68 -3.87 -6.87 -13.16
N VAL A 69 -5.11 -6.69 -12.67
CA VAL A 69 -6.33 -6.55 -13.48
C VAL A 69 -6.46 -5.18 -14.14
#